data_AF-A0A8J8Q1W5-F1
#
_entry.id   AF-A0A8J8Q1W5-F1
#
_cell.length_a   1.000
_cell.length_b   1.000
_cell.length_c   1.000
_cell.angle_alpha   90.00
_cell.angle_beta   90.00
_cell.angle_gamma   90.00
#
_symmetry.space_group_name_H-M   'P 1'
#
loop_
_entity.id
_entity.type
_entity.pdbx_description
1 polymer ?
#
loop_
_entity_poly.entity_id
_entity_poly.type
_entity_poly.pdbx_seq_one_letter_code
_entity_poly.pdbx_strand_id
1 'polypeptide(L)' 'MRGEITINLQDGRREEFVEMVVLEQDDGEWIRCVTDESSPRQRFSETTKYYNLEDDVARIVVDLVDG' A
#
# COMPACT_ATOMS: atom_id res chain seq x y z
N MET A 1 15.12 -5.56 -4.79
CA MET A 1 14.65 -5.41 -3.40
C MET A 1 13.13 -5.48 -3.44
N ARG A 2 12.51 -6.52 -2.89
CA ARG A 2 11.07 -6.56 -2.62
C ARG A 2 10.94 -6.28 -1.12
N GLY A 3 10.51 -5.07 -0.77
CA GLY A 3 10.19 -4.74 0.62
C GLY A 3 8.74 -5.12 0.89
N GLU A 4 8.46 -5.66 2.07
CA GLU A 4 7.08 -5.82 2.50
C GLU A 4 6.63 -4.50 3.12
N ILE A 5 5.57 -3.92 2.58
CA ILE A 5 5.03 -2.63 3.02
C ILE A 5 3.70 -2.92 3.69
N THR A 6 3.64 -2.69 5.00
CA THR A 6 2.39 -2.78 5.75
C THR A 6 1.82 -1.38 5.93
N ILE A 7 0.57 -1.19 5.50
CA ILE A 7 -0.23 0.00 5.78
C ILE A 7 -1.25 -0.33 6.87
N ASN A 8 -1.18 0.38 7.98
CA ASN A 8 -2.19 0.34 9.04
C ASN A 8 -3.12 1.53 8.81
N LEU A 9 -4.40 1.24 8.62
CA LEU A 9 -5.44 2.24 8.37
C LEU A 9 -6.03 2.77 9.68
N GLN A 10 -6.60 3.97 9.63
CA GLN A 10 -7.28 4.63 10.76
C GLN A 10 -8.47 3.81 11.29
N ASP A 11 -9.12 3.03 10.41
CA ASP A 11 -10.22 2.14 10.79
C ASP A 11 -9.75 0.83 11.47
N GLY A 12 -8.44 0.68 11.70
CA GLY A 12 -7.83 -0.47 12.37
C GLY A 12 -7.53 -1.65 11.44
N ARG A 13 -7.85 -1.55 10.13
CA ARG A 13 -7.42 -2.56 9.16
C ARG A 13 -5.91 -2.47 8.92
N ARG A 14 -5.35 -3.61 8.56
CA ARG A 14 -3.95 -3.75 8.16
C ARG A 14 -3.90 -4.41 6.79
N GLU A 15 -3.16 -3.82 5.86
CA GLU A 15 -3.00 -4.32 4.50
C GLU A 15 -1.52 -4.36 4.11
N GLU A 16 -1.14 -5.37 3.32
CA GLU A 16 0.24 -5.66 2.94
C GLU A 16 0.43 -5.47 1.43
N PHE A 17 1.50 -4.80 1.06
CA PHE A 17 1.80 -4.37 -0.31
C PHE A 17 3.27 -4.63 -0.63
N VAL A 18 3.56 -4.79 -1.92
CA VAL A 18 4.92 -4.99 -2.44
C VAL A 18 5.52 -3.72 -3.04
N GLU A 19 4.67 -2.73 -3.33
CA GLU A 19 5.07 -1.42 -3.84
C GLU A 19 4.17 -0.34 -3.23
N MET A 20 4.75 0.81 -2.91
CA MET A 20 4.06 2.02 -2.50
C MET A 20 4.72 3.24 -3.12
N VAL A 21 3.92 4.18 -3.61
CA VAL A 21 4.36 5.48 -4.11
C VAL A 21 3.52 6.58 -3.48
N VAL A 22 4.17 7.61 -2.95
CA VAL A 22 3.50 8.83 -2.47
C VAL A 22 3.23 9.75 -3.66
N LEU A 23 2.03 10.32 -3.70
CA LEU A 23 1.53 11.23 -4.74
C LEU A 23 1.10 12.53 -4.05
N GLU A 24 1.65 13.66 -4.48
CA GLU A 24 1.16 14.98 -4.09
C GLU A 24 0.03 15.39 -5.04
N GLN A 25 -1.15 15.68 -4.50
CA GLN A 25 -2.33 16.12 -5.25
C GLN A 25 -2.90 17.41 -4.64
N ASP A 26 -3.80 18.07 -5.38
CA ASP A 26 -4.44 19.32 -4.93
C ASP A 26 -5.24 19.16 -3.61
N ASP A 27 -5.68 17.94 -3.29
CA ASP A 27 -6.44 17.56 -2.10
C ASP A 27 -5.60 16.86 -1.02
N GLY A 28 -4.26 16.91 -1.13
CA GLY A 28 -3.34 16.41 -0.11
C GLY A 28 -2.39 15.32 -0.61
N GLU A 29 -1.73 14.65 0.34
CA GLU A 29 -0.83 13.54 0.03
C GLU A 29 -1.62 12.23 -0.04
N TRP A 30 -1.42 11.49 -1.12
CA TRP A 30 -2.02 10.18 -1.36
C TRP A 30 -0.94 9.13 -1.47
N ILE A 31 -1.26 7.88 -1.13
CA ILE A 31 -0.40 6.73 -1.38
C ILE A 31 -1.06 5.78 -2.37
N ARG A 32 -0.35 5.43 -3.43
CA ARG A 32 -0.71 4.33 -4.33
C ARG A 32 0.04 3.08 -3.89
N CYS A 33 -0.67 2.00 -3.62
CA CYS A 33 -0.10 0.74 -3.17
C CYS A 33 -0.44 -0.40 -4.15
N VAL A 34 0.49 -1.34 -4.34
CA VAL A 34 0.32 -2.50 -5.22
C VAL A 34 0.51 -3.78 -4.42
N THR A 35 -0.42 -4.73 -4.56
CA THR A 35 -0.28 -6.08 -3.99
C THR A 35 0.13 -7.08 -5.07
N ASP A 36 1.05 -8.00 -4.75
CA ASP A 36 1.44 -9.16 -5.60
C ASP A 36 0.47 -10.35 -5.38
N GLU A 37 -0.77 -10.07 -4.94
CA GLU A 37 -1.77 -11.13 -4.77
C GLU A 37 -2.24 -11.64 -6.13
N SER A 38 -1.48 -12.60 -6.68
CA SER A 38 -1.97 -13.55 -7.67
C SER A 38 -3.03 -14.44 -7.04
N SER A 39 -4.19 -13.88 -6.73
CA SER A 39 -5.34 -14.64 -6.24
C SER A 39 -5.85 -15.53 -7.38
N PRO A 40 -6.10 -16.84 -7.19
CA PRO A 40 -6.52 -17.76 -8.25
C PRO A 40 -7.89 -17.42 -8.88
N ARG A 41 -8.59 -16.39 -8.38
CA ARG A 41 -9.85 -15.84 -8.92
C ARG A 41 -9.70 -14.46 -9.56
N GLN A 42 -8.51 -13.86 -9.53
CA GLN A 42 -8.26 -12.55 -10.14
C GLN A 42 -7.75 -12.70 -11.57
N ARG A 43 -8.29 -11.90 -12.48
CA ARG A 43 -7.96 -11.91 -13.92
C ARG A 43 -6.67 -11.14 -14.23
N PHE A 44 -6.15 -10.38 -13.26
CA PHE A 44 -4.97 -9.54 -13.37
C PHE A 44 -4.02 -9.86 -12.22
N SER A 45 -2.72 -9.79 -12.50
CA SER A 45 -1.64 -10.18 -11.59
C SER A 45 -1.40 -9.22 -10.43
N GLU A 46 -1.92 -8.00 -10.51
CA GLU A 46 -1.61 -6.91 -9.57
C GLU A 46 -2.89 -6.14 -9.24
N THR A 47 -3.14 -5.88 -7.94
CA THR A 47 -4.21 -4.99 -7.49
C THR A 47 -3.61 -3.67 -7.01
N THR A 48 -4.10 -2.56 -7.57
CA THR A 48 -3.72 -1.20 -7.14
C THR A 48 -4.78 -0.63 -6.20
N LYS A 49 -4.34 -0.07 -5.07
CA LYS A 49 -5.18 0.64 -4.09
C LYS A 49 -4.63 2.04 -3.84
N TYR A 50 -5.51 2.94 -3.40
CA TYR A 50 -5.19 4.33 -3.08
C TYR A 50 -5.72 4.67 -1.70
N TYR A 51 -4.95 5.41 -0.92
CA TYR A 51 -5.33 5.91 0.40
C TYR A 51 -4.86 7.36 0.55
N ASN A 52 -5.68 8.22 1.13
CA ASN A 52 -5.26 9.54 1.55
C ASN A 52 -4.38 9.40 2.81
N LEU A 53 -3.21 10.03 2.83
CA LEU A 53 -2.24 9.84 3.91
C LEU A 53 -2.74 10.41 5.25
N GLU A 54 -3.52 11.48 5.23
CA GLU A 54 -4.06 12.12 6.42
C GLU A 54 -5.32 11.40 6.93
N ASP A 55 -6.26 11.12 6.02
CA ASP A 55 -7.58 10.58 6.40
C ASP A 55 -7.60 9.07 6.62
N ASP A 56 -6.87 8.31 5.80
CA ASP A 56 -6.98 6.85 5.78
C ASP A 56 -5.85 6.14 6.53
N VAL A 57 -4.65 6.73 6.59
CA VAL A 57 -3.44 6.04 7.04
C VAL A 57 -3.11 6.41 8.49
N ALA A 58 -3.01 5.40 9.35
CA ALA A 58 -2.55 5.56 10.73
C ALA A 58 -1.04 5.36 10.85
N ARG A 59 -0.48 4.37 10.15
CA ARG A 59 0.95 4.05 10.21
C ARG A 59 1.42 3.23 9.02
N ILE A 60 2.57 3.61 8.47
CA ILE A 60 3.29 2.84 7.46
C ILE A 60 4.48 2.11 8.12
N VAL A 61 4.64 0.83 7.82
CA VAL A 61 5.79 0.02 8.21
C VAL A 61 6.42 -0.54 6.94
N VAL A 62 7.72 -0.30 6.77
CA VAL A 62 8.49 -0.78 5.61
C VAL A 62 9.55 -1.73 6.11
N ASP A 63 9.38 -3.01 5.83
CA ASP A 63 10.38 -4.04 6.13
C ASP A 63 11.27 -4.23 4.90
N LEU A 64 12.42 -3.56 4.93
CA LEU A 64 13.47 -3.72 3.94
C LEU A 64 14.27 -4.98 4.27
N VAL A 65 14.01 -6.07 3.55
CA VAL A 65 14.91 -7.22 3.55
C VAL A 65 16.11 -6.89 2.65
N ASP A 66 17.22 -6.49 3.28
CA ASP A 66 18.55 -6.48 2.65
C ASP A 66 18.91 -7.93 2.27
N GLY A 67 19.00 -8.19 0.97
CA GLY A 67 19.45 -9.47 0.42
C GLY A 67 20.93 -9.45 0.08
#